data_AF-A0A7S6VZT7-F1
#
_entry.id   AF-A0A7S6VZT7-F1
#
_cell.length_a   1.000
_cell.length_b   1.000
_cell.length_c   1.000
_cell.angle_alpha   90.00
_cell.angle_beta   90.00
_cell.angle_gamma   90.00
#
_symmetry.space_group_name_H-M   'P 1'
#
loop_
_entity.id
_entity.type
_entity.pdbx_description
1 polymer ?
#
loop_
_entity_poly.entity_id
_entity_poly.type
_entity_poly.pdbx_seq_one_letter_code
_entity_poly.pdbx_strand_id
1 'polypeptide(L)'
;MQQKFQFNALKKQKISYSGKKKAHTFKVQAIIHYKTQEILSLSMCKGSQHDFELFKKNLKLIPKDSFILADKGYQGIYDIYENSLIPVKAKKGQKLAEELKFYN
;
A
#
# COMPACT_ATOMS: atom_id res chain seq x y z
N MET A 1 47.40 -12.31 20.44
CA MET A 1 46.38 -11.60 19.64
C MET A 1 45.00 -12.08 20.08
N GLN A 2 44.24 -11.27 20.82
CA GLN A 2 42.87 -11.62 21.20
C GLN A 2 41.94 -11.36 20.00
N GLN A 3 41.32 -12.40 19.46
CA GLN A 3 40.24 -12.25 18.48
C GLN A 3 39.04 -11.62 19.17
N LYS A 4 38.69 -10.39 18.78
CA LYS A 4 37.44 -9.75 19.16
C LYS A 4 36.30 -10.45 18.43
N PHE A 5 35.58 -11.34 19.10
CA PHE A 5 34.28 -11.80 18.62
C PHE A 5 33.29 -10.64 18.72
N GLN A 6 32.96 -10.04 17.58
CA GLN A 6 31.88 -9.07 17.45
C GLN A 6 30.55 -9.81 17.56
N PHE A 7 29.99 -9.91 18.77
CA PHE A 7 28.60 -10.33 18.95
C PHE A 7 27.68 -9.23 18.45
N ASN A 8 27.34 -9.27 17.15
CA ASN A 8 26.19 -8.54 16.63
C ASN A 8 24.91 -9.21 17.15
N ALA A 9 24.54 -8.92 18.39
CA ALA A 9 23.22 -9.25 18.89
C ALA A 9 22.19 -8.53 17.99
N LEU A 10 21.52 -9.28 17.11
CA LEU A 10 20.43 -8.75 16.30
C LEU A 10 19.41 -8.14 17.26
N LYS A 11 19.31 -6.81 17.24
CA LYS A 11 18.31 -6.07 18.03
C LYS A 11 16.96 -6.68 17.68
N LYS A 12 16.31 -7.36 18.63
CA LYS A 12 14.96 -7.92 18.45
C LYS A 12 13.97 -6.77 18.35
N GLN A 13 13.90 -6.17 17.16
CA GLN A 13 12.96 -5.12 16.83
C GLN A 13 11.56 -5.71 16.96
N LYS A 14 10.74 -5.10 17.81
CA LYS A 14 9.34 -5.51 17.99
C LYS A 14 8.63 -5.51 16.64
N ILE A 15 7.77 -6.50 16.44
CA ILE A 15 7.19 -6.87 15.15
C ILE A 15 6.47 -5.70 14.43
N SER A 16 5.84 -4.78 15.17
CA SER A 16 5.10 -3.63 14.63
C SER A 16 5.90 -2.32 14.64
N TYR A 17 7.16 -2.34 15.07
CA TYR A 17 7.98 -1.14 15.17
C TYR A 17 8.49 -0.71 13.80
N SER A 18 8.08 0.48 13.36
CA SER A 18 8.55 1.11 12.12
C SER A 18 9.79 1.94 12.41
N GLY A 19 10.94 1.55 11.83
CA GLY A 19 12.18 2.32 11.95
C GLY A 19 12.08 3.72 11.34
N LYS A 20 11.30 3.88 10.26
CA LYS A 20 11.08 5.17 9.58
C LYS A 20 10.32 6.17 10.46
N LYS A 21 9.32 5.69 11.20
CA LYS A 21 8.50 6.52 12.09
C LYS A 21 9.01 6.52 13.54
N LYS A 22 9.98 5.65 13.85
CA LYS A 22 10.49 5.38 15.21
C LYS A 22 9.41 5.02 16.23
N ALA A 23 8.31 4.42 15.78
CA ALA A 23 7.14 4.10 16.58
C ALA A 23 6.47 2.80 16.12
N HIS A 24 5.60 2.26 16.96
CA HIS A 24 4.72 1.16 16.58
C HIS A 24 3.63 1.67 15.66
N THR A 25 3.54 1.11 14.45
CA THR A 25 2.53 1.54 13.48
C THR A 25 1.77 0.35 12.93
N PHE A 26 0.48 0.59 12.69
CA PHE A 26 -0.39 -0.29 11.94
C PHE A 26 -0.90 0.47 10.72
N LYS A 27 -1.22 -0.28 9.67
CA LYS A 27 -1.89 0.22 8.49
C LYS A 27 -3.28 -0.37 8.45
N VAL A 28 -4.24 0.44 8.04
CA VAL A 28 -5.62 0.04 7.84
C VAL A 28 -5.94 0.32 6.38
N GLN A 29 -6.52 -0.66 5.71
CA GLN A 29 -7.07 -0.55 4.37
C GLN A 29 -8.58 -0.66 4.49
N ALA A 30 -9.28 0.29 3.87
CA ALA A 30 -10.73 0.25 3.71
C ALA A 30 -11.06 0.08 2.23
N ILE A 31 -12.03 -0.78 1.93
CA ILE A 31 -12.66 -0.88 0.61
C ILE A 31 -14.06 -0.31 0.79
N ILE A 32 -14.38 0.71 -0.01
CA ILE A 32 -15.61 1.48 0.12
C ILE A 32 -16.35 1.44 -1.20
N HIS A 33 -17.66 1.22 -1.15
CA HIS A 33 -18.49 1.27 -2.34
C HIS A 33 -18.68 2.72 -2.81
N TYR A 34 -18.34 3.02 -4.06
CA TYR A 34 -18.25 4.42 -4.53
C TYR A 34 -19.57 5.21 -4.49
N LYS A 35 -20.73 4.56 -4.70
CA LYS A 35 -22.05 5.23 -4.65
C LYS A 35 -22.61 5.33 -3.23
N THR A 36 -22.81 4.18 -2.60
CA THR A 36 -23.42 4.09 -1.26
C THR A 36 -22.52 4.55 -0.13
N GLN A 37 -21.21 4.71 -0.38
CA GLN A 37 -20.19 5.06 0.62
C GLN A 37 -20.07 4.03 1.77
N GLU A 38 -20.63 2.84 1.57
CA GLU A 38 -20.58 1.76 2.55
C GLU A 38 -19.18 1.14 2.59
N ILE A 39 -18.72 0.84 3.81
CA ILE A 39 -17.47 0.14 4.03
C ILE A 39 -17.71 -1.35 3.76
N LEU A 40 -17.20 -1.85 2.64
CA LEU A 40 -17.31 -3.24 2.23
C LEU A 40 -16.31 -4.14 2.97
N SER A 41 -15.13 -3.60 3.31
CA SER A 41 -14.10 -4.34 4.03
C SER A 41 -13.13 -3.43 4.76
N LEU A 42 -12.66 -3.90 5.91
CA LEU A 42 -11.55 -3.32 6.67
C LEU A 42 -10.48 -4.39 6.90
N SER A 43 -9.25 -4.05 6.56
CA SER A 43 -8.09 -4.93 6.70
C SER A 43 -6.98 -4.21 7.43
N MET A 44 -6.26 -4.92 8.31
CA MET A 44 -5.18 -4.34 9.11
C MET A 44 -3.87 -5.10 8.91
N CYS A 45 -2.76 -4.37 8.92
CA CYS A 45 -1.43 -4.98 8.95
C CYS A 45 -0.42 -4.15 9.72
N LYS A 46 0.78 -4.71 9.88
CA LYS A 46 1.93 -4.01 10.47
C LYS A 46 2.36 -2.90 9.54
N GLY A 47 2.76 -1.75 10.08
CA GLY A 47 3.13 -0.60 9.26
C GLY A 47 4.36 -0.78 8.36
N SER A 48 5.14 -1.84 8.55
CA SER A 48 6.25 -2.23 7.67
C SER A 48 5.80 -2.94 6.40
N GLN A 49 4.58 -3.50 6.35
CA GLN A 49 4.07 -4.21 5.18
C GLN A 49 3.62 -3.21 4.09
N HIS A 50 3.74 -3.58 2.82
CA HIS A 50 3.29 -2.75 1.71
C HIS A 50 1.75 -2.77 1.56
N ASP A 51 1.15 -1.64 1.18
CA ASP A 51 -0.31 -1.50 1.13
C ASP A 51 -0.92 -2.45 0.08
N PHE A 52 -0.24 -2.58 -1.06
CA PHE A 52 -0.68 -3.49 -2.12
C PHE A 52 -0.55 -4.97 -1.75
N GLU A 53 0.38 -5.34 -0.85
CA GLU A 53 0.43 -6.72 -0.35
C GLU A 53 -0.74 -7.02 0.60
N LEU A 54 -1.17 -6.03 1.39
CA LEU A 54 -2.37 -6.15 2.20
C LEU A 54 -3.60 -6.35 1.31
N PHE A 55 -3.69 -5.60 0.22
CA PHE A 55 -4.75 -5.77 -0.77
C PHE A 55 -4.77 -7.17 -1.39
N LYS A 56 -3.61 -7.66 -1.87
CA LYS A 56 -3.49 -8.97 -2.51
C LYS A 56 -3.94 -10.13 -1.61
N LYS A 57 -3.79 -10.00 -0.29
CA LYS A 57 -4.25 -11.01 0.68
C LYS A 57 -5.77 -11.03 0.83
N ASN A 58 -6.44 -9.91 0.56
CA ASN A 58 -7.88 -9.72 0.79
C ASN A 58 -8.71 -9.71 -0.50
N LEU A 59 -8.14 -10.14 -1.64
CA LEU A 59 -8.80 -10.13 -2.96
C LEU A 59 -10.12 -10.87 -3.02
N LYS A 60 -10.32 -11.90 -2.17
CA LYS A 60 -11.51 -12.75 -2.18
C LYS A 60 -12.81 -12.00 -1.87
N LEU A 61 -12.72 -10.77 -1.36
CA LEU A 61 -13.87 -9.94 -0.98
C LEU A 61 -14.43 -9.11 -2.14
N ILE A 62 -13.72 -9.02 -3.27
CA ILE A 62 -14.10 -8.20 -4.42
C ILE A 62 -14.22 -9.09 -5.66
N PRO A 63 -15.36 -9.05 -6.40
CA PRO A 63 -15.49 -9.74 -7.67
C PRO A 63 -14.44 -9.29 -8.68
N LYS A 64 -13.86 -10.20 -9.46
CA LYS A 64 -12.77 -9.90 -10.41
C LYS A 64 -13.12 -8.87 -11.49
N ASP A 65 -14.39 -8.80 -11.87
CA ASP A 65 -14.87 -7.88 -12.90
C ASP A 65 -15.22 -6.49 -12.34
N SER A 66 -14.99 -6.26 -11.05
CA SER A 66 -15.29 -4.97 -10.41
C SER A 66 -14.38 -3.86 -10.94
N PHE A 67 -14.96 -2.67 -11.02
CA PHE A 67 -14.18 -1.47 -11.31
C PHE A 67 -13.53 -0.92 -10.04
N ILE A 68 -12.21 -0.75 -10.03
CA ILE A 68 -11.46 -0.34 -8.83
C ILE A 68 -10.81 1.03 -9.00
N LEU A 69 -11.18 1.96 -8.13
CA LEU A 69 -10.43 3.19 -7.92
C LEU A 69 -9.43 2.97 -6.78
N ALA A 70 -8.15 3.20 -7.04
CA ALA A 70 -7.11 2.99 -6.03
C ALA A 70 -6.06 4.08 -6.06
N ASP A 71 -5.40 4.27 -4.91
CA ASP A 71 -4.29 5.19 -4.80
C ASP A 71 -3.10 4.74 -5.65
N LYS A 72 -2.20 5.69 -5.91
CA LYS A 72 -0.97 5.44 -6.67
C LYS A 72 -0.06 4.35 -6.09
N GLY A 73 -0.18 4.05 -4.80
CA GLY A 73 0.56 2.97 -4.14
C GLY A 73 0.19 1.56 -4.63
N TYR A 74 -0.91 1.43 -5.38
CA TYR A 74 -1.40 0.18 -5.95
C TYR A 74 -0.92 -0.03 -7.39
N GLN A 75 0.28 0.44 -7.71
CA GLN A 75 0.89 0.22 -9.02
C GLN A 75 0.98 -1.29 -9.32
N GLY A 76 0.46 -1.70 -10.48
CA GLY A 76 0.31 -3.11 -10.86
C GLY A 76 -1.06 -3.72 -10.53
N ILE A 77 -2.04 -2.92 -10.09
CA ILE A 77 -3.41 -3.41 -9.85
C ILE A 77 -4.09 -3.94 -11.11
N TYR A 78 -3.71 -3.42 -12.28
CA TYR A 78 -4.21 -3.85 -13.60
C TYR A 78 -4.00 -5.33 -13.89
N ASP A 79 -2.94 -5.94 -13.32
CA ASP A 79 -2.66 -7.38 -13.49
C ASP A 79 -3.69 -8.27 -12.75
N ILE A 80 -4.47 -7.68 -11.84
CA ILE A 80 -5.45 -8.37 -11.00
C ILE A 80 -6.87 -7.95 -11.36
N TYR A 81 -7.07 -6.64 -11.58
CA TYR A 81 -8.32 -6.02 -11.97
C TYR A 81 -8.06 -5.12 -13.17
N GLU A 82 -8.31 -5.64 -14.37
CA GLU A 82 -8.09 -4.93 -15.63
C GLU A 82 -8.85 -3.60 -15.65
N ASN A 83 -10.08 -3.62 -15.12
CA ASN A 83 -10.96 -2.46 -14.95
C ASN A 83 -10.57 -1.63 -13.71
N SER A 84 -9.36 -1.08 -13.67
CA SER A 84 -8.91 -0.23 -12.56
C SER A 84 -8.52 1.17 -13.01
N LEU A 85 -8.52 2.13 -12.09
CA LEU A 85 -7.91 3.44 -12.28
C LEU A 85 -7.04 3.80 -11.09
N ILE A 86 -5.84 4.31 -11.39
CA ILE A 86 -4.94 4.92 -10.43
C ILE A 86 -4.52 6.32 -10.89
N PRO A 87 -4.18 7.23 -9.97
CA PRO A 87 -3.68 8.55 -10.32
C PRO A 87 -2.37 8.49 -11.13
N VAL A 88 -2.28 9.35 -12.16
CA VAL A 88 -1.10 9.47 -13.01
C VAL A 88 -0.12 10.48 -12.42
N LYS A 89 1.16 10.12 -12.33
CA LYS A 89 2.22 11.05 -11.89
C LYS A 89 3.06 11.48 -13.07
N ALA A 90 3.45 12.76 -13.09
CA ALA A 90 4.38 13.28 -14.06
C ALA A 90 5.74 12.56 -13.98
N LYS A 91 6.42 12.48 -15.13
CA LYS A 91 7.82 12.03 -15.19
C LYS A 91 8.72 13.03 -14.47
N LYS A 92 9.88 12.56 -13.98
CA LYS A 92 10.84 13.42 -13.28
C LYS A 92 11.26 14.57 -14.20
N GLY A 93 11.15 15.81 -13.71
CA GLY A 93 11.50 17.01 -14.47
C GLY A 93 10.43 17.50 -15.45
N GLN A 94 9.26 16.85 -15.50
CA GLN A 94 8.14 17.27 -16.36
C GLN A 94 6.96 17.72 -15.52
N LYS A 95 6.15 18.63 -16.07
CA LYS A 95 4.86 19.03 -15.50
C LYS A 95 3.80 17.99 -15.87
N LEU A 96 2.87 17.73 -14.96
CA LEU A 96 1.69 16.94 -15.29
C LEU A 96 0.78 17.75 -16.21
N ALA A 97 0.27 17.14 -17.29
CA ALA A 97 -0.70 17.77 -18.16
C ALA A 97 -1.93 18.22 -17.35
N GLU A 98 -2.54 19.34 -17.74
CA GLU A 98 -3.66 19.94 -17.01
C GLU A 98 -4.85 18.98 -16.85
N GLU A 99 -5.18 18.27 -17.94
CA GLU A 99 -6.23 17.26 -17.98
C GLU A 99 -6.01 16.13 -16.95
N LEU A 100 -4.76 15.69 -16.80
CA LEU A 100 -4.39 14.67 -15.83
C LEU A 100 -4.43 15.19 -14.39
N LYS A 101 -4.32 16.50 -14.17
CA LYS A 101 -4.55 17.09 -12.85
C LYS A 101 -6.03 17.15 -12.49
N PHE A 102 -6.90 17.37 -13.47
CA PHE A 102 -8.36 17.33 -13.26
C PHE A 102 -8.87 15.91 -13.04
N TYR A 103 -8.28 14.95 -13.75
CA TYR A 103 -8.57 13.53 -13.61
C TYR A 103 -8.15 12.96 -12.24
N ASN A 104 -7.00 13.37 -11.71
CA ASN A 104 -6.45 12.89 -10.43
C ASN A 104 -7.18 13.50 -9.23
#